data_AF-A0A160PQH8-F1
#
_entry.id   AF-A0A160PQH8-F1
#
_cell.length_a   1.000
_cell.length_b   1.000
_cell.length_c   1.000
_cell.angle_alpha   90.00
_cell.angle_beta   90.00
_cell.angle_gamma   90.00
#
_symmetry.space_group_name_H-M   'P 1'
#
loop_
_entity.id
_entity.type
_entity.pdbx_description
1 polymer ?
#
loop_
_entity_poly.entity_id
_entity_poly.type
_entity_poly.pdbx_seq_one_letter_code
_entity_poly.pdbx_strand_id
1 'polypeptide(L)'
;MRKNREFGWEEVGPSQEGERFTFSDEAVNHMVDIYERFKELQVAHPIVRNNPEYDMEKKRILEEIYSPLISEMFDFAWGSGLMIVFDWMDWEEGNYWRELETPNKWDAMDVETARMMITALIRAERFSYSTATGFLGNGYFLGVFDHLSRQLVRGHR
;
A
#
# COMPACT_ATOMS: atom_id res chain seq x y z
N MET A 1 -18.55 -27.90 3.35
CA MET A 1 -17.99 -27.28 4.57
C MET A 1 -16.82 -28.12 5.07
N ARG A 2 -15.59 -27.64 4.90
CA ARG A 2 -14.42 -28.18 5.59
C ARG A 2 -13.95 -27.12 6.58
N LYS A 3 -14.06 -27.40 7.87
CA LYS A 3 -13.52 -26.55 8.94
C LYS A 3 -12.00 -26.77 8.98
N ASN A 4 -11.20 -25.72 8.79
CA ASN A 4 -9.77 -25.81 9.07
C ASN A 4 -9.58 -25.70 10.60
N ARG A 5 -9.03 -26.75 11.20
CA ARG A 5 -9.17 -27.04 12.64
C ARG A 5 -8.23 -26.21 13.53
N GLU A 6 -7.33 -25.43 12.93
CA GLU A 6 -6.27 -24.71 13.66
C GLU A 6 -6.63 -23.28 14.08
N PHE A 7 -7.53 -22.58 13.39
CA PHE A 7 -7.70 -21.13 13.61
C PHE A 7 -9.12 -20.63 13.86
N GLY A 8 -10.12 -21.52 13.97
CA GLY A 8 -11.41 -21.17 14.58
C GLY A 8 -12.29 -20.14 13.87
N TRP A 9 -11.98 -19.71 12.64
CA TRP A 9 -12.83 -18.82 11.87
C TRP A 9 -13.76 -19.58 10.91
N GLU A 10 -14.98 -19.06 10.74
CA GLU A 10 -15.95 -19.53 9.75
C GLU A 10 -15.75 -18.75 8.43
N GLU A 11 -15.57 -19.48 7.32
CA GLU A 11 -15.67 -18.91 5.97
C GLU A 11 -17.08 -18.32 5.77
N VAL A 12 -17.18 -16.99 5.83
CA VAL A 12 -18.36 -16.25 5.38
C VAL A 12 -18.15 -15.83 3.93
N GLY A 13 -18.90 -16.46 3.01
CA GLY A 13 -18.99 -16.06 1.60
C GLY A 13 -19.75 -14.72 1.41
N PRO A 14 -19.72 -14.11 0.20
CA PRO A 14 -19.88 -14.79 -1.09
C PRO A 14 -18.62 -14.74 -1.97
N SER A 15 -18.43 -15.84 -2.69
CA SER A 15 -17.55 -16.05 -3.85
C SER A 15 -16.93 -14.78 -4.50
N GLN A 16 -15.66 -14.51 -4.21
CA GLN A 16 -14.72 -14.06 -5.24
C GLN A 16 -13.84 -15.22 -5.75
N GLU A 17 -14.25 -16.47 -5.49
CA GLU A 17 -13.79 -17.61 -6.28
C GLU A 17 -14.33 -17.44 -7.72
N GLY A 18 -13.59 -16.75 -8.58
CA GLY A 18 -13.79 -16.83 -10.03
C GLY A 18 -13.43 -15.61 -10.86
N GLU A 19 -13.58 -14.39 -10.33
CA GLU A 19 -13.07 -13.20 -11.03
C GLU A 19 -11.62 -13.02 -10.62
N ARG A 20 -10.70 -13.53 -11.45
CA ARG A 20 -9.32 -13.08 -11.42
C ARG A 20 -9.37 -11.56 -11.52
N PHE A 21 -9.07 -10.87 -10.41
CA PHE A 21 -8.84 -9.45 -10.44
C PHE A 21 -7.66 -9.19 -11.38
N THR A 22 -7.97 -8.65 -12.55
CA THR A 22 -6.99 -8.26 -13.56
C THR A 22 -7.10 -6.77 -13.74
N PHE A 23 -6.02 -6.05 -13.45
CA PHE A 23 -5.89 -4.68 -13.92
C PHE A 23 -5.87 -4.65 -15.44
N SER A 24 -6.34 -3.56 -16.04
CA SER A 24 -6.01 -3.30 -17.45
C SER A 24 -4.52 -3.01 -17.57
N ASP A 25 -3.93 -3.27 -18.74
CA ASP A 25 -2.52 -2.93 -18.99
C ASP A 25 -2.27 -1.42 -18.76
N GLU A 26 -3.25 -0.57 -19.06
CA GLU A 26 -3.22 0.87 -18.76
C GLU A 26 -3.11 1.14 -17.26
N ALA A 27 -3.90 0.45 -16.43
CA ALA A 27 -3.85 0.62 -14.98
C ALA A 27 -2.54 0.07 -14.37
N VAL A 28 -2.01 -1.04 -14.91
CA VAL A 28 -0.70 -1.55 -14.51
C VAL A 28 0.40 -0.55 -14.87
N ASN A 29 0.38 -0.01 -16.10
CA ASN A 29 1.35 0.98 -16.54
C ASN A 29 1.28 2.26 -15.70
N HIS A 30 0.07 2.73 -15.34
CA HIS A 30 -0.09 3.91 -14.48
C HIS A 30 0.43 3.65 -13.06
N MET A 31 0.15 2.49 -12.48
CA MET A 31 0.69 2.09 -11.18
C MET A 31 2.23 2.06 -11.18
N VAL A 32 2.83 1.51 -12.24
CA VAL A 32 4.29 1.47 -12.41
C VAL A 32 4.86 2.88 -12.57
N ASP A 33 4.22 3.76 -13.36
CA ASP A 33 4.63 5.16 -13.52
C ASP A 33 4.63 5.91 -12.17
N ILE A 34 3.54 5.78 -11.40
CA ILE A 34 3.44 6.36 -10.06
C ILE A 34 4.59 5.87 -9.17
N TYR A 35 4.88 4.56 -9.19
CA TYR A 35 5.93 3.98 -8.37
C TYR A 35 7.33 4.49 -8.76
N GLU A 36 7.65 4.53 -10.05
CA GLU A 36 8.94 5.03 -10.51
C GLU A 36 9.12 6.52 -10.19
N ARG A 37 8.07 7.34 -10.32
CA ARG A 37 8.09 8.74 -9.91
C ARG A 37 8.29 8.89 -8.40
N PHE A 38 7.73 8.01 -7.57
CA PHE A 38 8.03 8.00 -6.13
C PHE A 38 9.51 7.70 -5.85
N LYS A 39 10.11 6.74 -6.57
CA LYS A 39 11.53 6.42 -6.41
C LYS A 39 12.43 7.58 -6.81
N GLU A 40 12.14 8.22 -7.94
CA GLU A 40 12.88 9.40 -8.39
C GLU A 40 12.80 10.54 -7.37
N LEU A 41 11.60 10.81 -6.84
CA LEU A 41 11.40 11.79 -5.78
C LEU A 41 12.13 11.42 -4.49
N GLN A 42 12.17 10.14 -4.10
CA GLN A 42 12.93 9.71 -2.91
C GLN A 42 14.43 9.88 -3.06
N VAL A 43 14.97 9.67 -4.26
CA VAL A 43 16.39 9.90 -4.53
C VAL A 43 16.71 11.40 -4.46
N ALA A 44 15.86 12.26 -5.04
CA ALA A 44 16.06 13.70 -5.05
C ALA A 44 15.77 14.36 -3.68
N HIS A 45 14.75 13.87 -2.98
CA HIS A 45 14.18 14.47 -1.78
C HIS A 45 13.88 13.39 -0.72
N PRO A 46 14.90 12.81 -0.09
CA PRO A 46 14.73 11.69 0.83
C PRO A 46 13.94 12.08 2.09
N ILE A 47 13.00 11.22 2.48
CA ILE A 47 12.24 11.33 3.72
C ILE A 47 13.01 10.60 4.82
N VAL A 48 13.74 11.34 5.66
CA VAL A 48 14.52 10.77 6.77
C VAL A 48 13.70 10.86 8.06
N ARG A 49 13.30 9.72 8.63
CA ARG A 49 12.81 9.67 10.02
C ARG A 49 14.01 9.83 10.95
N ASN A 50 13.97 10.86 11.79
CA ASN A 50 14.97 11.29 12.78
C ASN A 50 15.93 12.37 12.27
N ASN A 51 15.57 13.63 12.49
CA ASN A 51 16.56 14.64 12.86
C ASN A 51 15.98 15.49 14.01
N PRO A 52 16.62 15.51 15.20
CA PRO A 52 16.14 16.24 16.38
C PRO A 52 16.12 17.77 16.23
N GLU A 53 16.70 18.33 15.17
CA GLU A 53 16.45 19.71 14.76
C GLU A 53 15.30 19.74 13.75
N TYR A 54 14.09 19.90 14.28
CA TYR A 54 12.83 19.97 13.56
C TYR A 54 12.78 21.18 12.62
N ASP A 55 13.33 21.04 11.42
CA ASP A 55 13.14 22.03 10.34
C ASP A 55 11.72 21.87 9.76
N MET A 56 10.75 22.54 10.38
CA MET A 56 9.37 22.58 9.92
C MET A 56 9.25 23.09 8.48
N GLU A 57 10.17 23.94 8.05
CA GLU A 57 10.20 24.45 6.68
C GLU A 57 10.62 23.36 5.70
N LYS A 58 11.65 22.58 6.03
CA LYS A 58 12.01 21.39 5.24
C LYS A 58 10.86 20.39 5.19
N LYS A 59 10.15 20.16 6.29
CA LYS A 59 8.96 19.28 6.28
C LYS A 59 7.90 19.84 5.33
N ARG A 60 7.57 21.13 5.43
CA ARG A 60 6.58 21.80 4.56
C ARG A 60 6.96 21.70 3.09
N ILE A 61 8.23 21.92 2.74
CA ILE A 61 8.73 21.78 1.38
C ILE A 61 8.58 20.33 0.88
N LEU A 62 8.91 19.34 1.71
CA LEU A 62 8.70 17.93 1.34
C LEU A 62 7.22 17.61 1.18
N GLU A 63 6.34 18.14 2.02
CA GLU A 63 4.89 18.00 1.85
C GLU A 63 4.43 18.57 0.49
N GLU A 64 4.88 19.79 0.15
CA GLU A 64 4.54 20.42 -1.13
C GLU A 64 5.05 19.61 -2.34
N ILE A 65 6.23 18.99 -2.22
CA ILE A 65 6.83 18.14 -3.28
C ILE A 65 6.05 16.82 -3.45
N TYR A 66 5.71 16.14 -2.35
CA TYR A 66 5.11 14.80 -2.41
C TYR A 66 3.59 14.80 -2.55
N SER A 67 2.90 15.86 -2.07
CA SER A 67 1.43 15.94 -2.04
C SER A 67 0.76 15.71 -3.40
N PRO A 68 1.25 16.28 -4.53
CA PRO A 68 0.64 16.03 -5.84
C PRO A 68 0.65 14.54 -6.24
N LEU A 69 1.78 13.86 -6.04
CA LEU A 69 1.91 12.45 -6.39
C LEU A 69 1.12 11.54 -5.44
N ILE A 70 1.02 11.90 -4.15
CA ILE A 70 0.14 11.21 -3.20
C ILE A 70 -1.32 11.36 -3.57
N SER A 71 -1.76 12.55 -3.97
CA SER A 71 -3.12 12.78 -4.44
C SER A 71 -3.42 11.92 -5.68
N GLU A 72 -2.52 11.92 -6.66
CA GLU A 72 -2.65 11.10 -7.86
C GLU A 72 -2.74 9.60 -7.52
N MET A 73 -1.89 9.13 -6.59
CA MET A 73 -1.92 7.75 -6.13
C MET A 73 -3.23 7.38 -5.44
N PHE A 74 -3.78 8.28 -4.60
CA PHE A 74 -5.08 8.04 -3.99
C PHE A 74 -6.19 7.99 -5.03
N ASP A 75 -6.24 8.94 -5.95
CA ASP A 75 -7.24 8.96 -7.02
C ASP A 75 -7.17 7.68 -7.87
N PHE A 76 -5.95 7.25 -8.22
CA PHE A 76 -5.73 5.95 -8.86
C PHE A 76 -6.24 4.79 -8.00
N ALA A 77 -5.88 4.72 -6.72
CA ALA A 77 -6.27 3.61 -5.85
C ALA A 77 -7.80 3.48 -5.71
N TRP A 78 -8.50 4.60 -5.58
CA TRP A 78 -9.96 4.64 -5.49
C TRP A 78 -10.66 4.34 -6.82
N GLY A 79 -10.09 4.78 -7.95
CA GLY A 79 -10.71 4.66 -9.27
C GLY A 79 -10.41 3.36 -10.03
N SER A 80 -9.28 2.71 -9.73
CA SER A 80 -8.75 1.58 -10.51
C SER A 80 -9.22 0.20 -10.06
N GLY A 81 -9.94 0.11 -8.94
CA GLY A 81 -10.27 -1.17 -8.30
C GLY A 81 -9.12 -1.77 -7.49
N LEU A 82 -8.01 -1.04 -7.29
CA LEU A 82 -6.91 -1.45 -6.42
C LEU A 82 -7.40 -1.76 -5.01
N MET A 83 -8.23 -0.87 -4.46
CA MET A 83 -8.77 -0.99 -3.12
C MET A 83 -9.84 -2.07 -3.03
N ILE A 84 -9.81 -2.85 -1.95
CA ILE A 84 -10.78 -3.92 -1.69
C ILE A 84 -11.63 -3.67 -0.45
N VAL A 85 -12.83 -4.24 -0.43
CA VAL A 85 -13.75 -4.08 0.69
C VAL A 85 -13.54 -5.23 1.67
N PHE A 86 -13.08 -4.90 2.87
CA PHE A 86 -12.97 -5.82 4.01
C PHE A 86 -12.95 -5.01 5.31
N ASP A 87 -13.04 -5.71 6.44
CA ASP A 87 -12.94 -5.10 7.76
C ASP A 87 -11.48 -4.79 8.13
N TRP A 88 -10.99 -3.68 7.60
CA TRP A 88 -9.60 -3.25 7.77
C TRP A 88 -9.27 -2.74 9.17
N MET A 89 -10.27 -2.36 9.98
CA MET A 89 -10.03 -1.89 11.35
C MET A 89 -9.76 -3.07 12.29
N ASP A 90 -10.46 -4.18 12.08
CA ASP A 90 -10.33 -5.41 12.87
C ASP A 90 -9.39 -6.44 12.22
N TRP A 91 -8.61 -6.03 11.21
CA TRP A 91 -7.69 -6.92 10.50
C TRP A 91 -6.38 -7.15 11.25
N GLU A 92 -6.35 -8.19 12.09
CA GLU A 92 -5.20 -8.56 12.92
C GLU A 92 -3.93 -8.89 12.12
N GLU A 93 -4.06 -9.57 10.98
CA GLU A 93 -2.92 -9.92 10.13
C GLU A 93 -2.18 -8.66 9.61
N GLY A 94 -2.92 -7.56 9.39
CA GLY A 94 -2.32 -6.28 9.04
C GLY A 94 -1.38 -5.74 10.12
N ASN A 95 -1.65 -6.01 11.40
CA ASN A 95 -0.76 -5.66 12.51
C ASN A 95 0.50 -6.53 12.48
N TYR A 96 0.33 -7.84 12.31
CA TYR A 96 1.43 -8.80 12.18
C TYR A 96 2.43 -8.36 11.10
N TRP A 97 1.92 -8.03 9.91
CA TRP A 97 2.78 -7.57 8.82
C TRP A 97 3.50 -6.25 9.14
N ARG A 98 2.89 -5.32 9.87
CA ARG A 98 3.55 -4.06 10.28
C ARG A 98 4.65 -4.30 11.30
N GLU A 99 4.42 -5.17 12.26
CA GLU A 99 5.33 -5.49 13.37
C GLU A 99 6.47 -6.43 12.98
N LEU A 100 6.32 -7.21 11.90
CA LEU A 100 7.36 -8.11 11.44
C LEU A 100 8.64 -7.34 11.06
N GLU A 101 9.78 -7.64 11.69
CA GLU A 101 11.04 -6.93 11.43
C GLU A 101 11.86 -7.53 10.28
N THR A 102 11.35 -8.58 9.62
CA THR A 102 12.04 -9.26 8.53
C THR A 102 12.24 -8.34 7.31
N PRO A 103 13.48 -8.22 6.79
CA PRO A 103 13.73 -7.54 5.52
C PRO A 103 12.88 -8.13 4.39
N ASN A 104 12.34 -7.28 3.52
CA ASN A 104 11.52 -7.68 2.37
C ASN A 104 10.29 -8.54 2.72
N LYS A 105 9.76 -8.43 3.95
CA LYS A 105 8.55 -9.14 4.38
C LYS A 105 7.37 -9.06 3.40
N TRP A 106 7.26 -7.96 2.65
CA TRP A 106 6.21 -7.74 1.67
C TRP A 106 6.24 -8.79 0.54
N ASP A 107 7.41 -9.34 0.20
CA ASP A 107 7.58 -10.33 -0.87
C ASP A 107 6.78 -11.63 -0.62
N ALA A 108 6.43 -11.90 0.63
CA ALA A 108 5.65 -13.06 1.04
C ALA A 108 4.13 -12.86 0.93
N MET A 109 3.66 -11.63 0.68
CA MET A 109 2.23 -11.36 0.47
C MET A 109 1.78 -11.88 -0.89
N ASP A 110 0.60 -12.49 -0.97
CA ASP A 110 -0.08 -12.65 -2.25
C ASP A 110 -0.73 -11.33 -2.71
N VAL A 111 -1.27 -11.33 -3.93
CA VAL A 111 -1.91 -10.15 -4.54
C VAL A 111 -3.05 -9.62 -3.68
N GLU A 112 -3.85 -10.50 -3.10
CA GLU A 112 -5.00 -10.13 -2.28
C GLU A 112 -4.55 -9.46 -0.98
N THR A 113 -3.63 -10.08 -0.25
CA THR A 113 -3.04 -9.57 0.98
C THR A 113 -2.36 -8.22 0.77
N ALA A 114 -1.63 -8.06 -0.34
CA ALA A 114 -1.01 -6.78 -0.68
C ALA A 114 -2.05 -5.67 -0.94
N ARG A 115 -3.17 -6.01 -1.60
CA ARG A 115 -4.29 -5.07 -1.82
C ARG A 115 -5.03 -4.74 -0.51
N MET A 116 -5.22 -5.72 0.37
CA MET A 116 -5.75 -5.49 1.73
C MET A 116 -4.87 -4.49 2.47
N MET A 117 -3.54 -4.71 2.44
CA MET A 117 -2.58 -3.85 3.10
C MET A 117 -2.56 -2.43 2.53
N ILE A 118 -2.52 -2.26 1.21
CA ILE A 118 -2.63 -0.92 0.57
C ILE A 118 -3.93 -0.23 0.99
N THR A 119 -5.05 -0.96 0.98
CA THR A 119 -6.35 -0.40 1.36
C THR A 119 -6.34 0.06 2.82
N ALA A 120 -5.83 -0.77 3.74
CA ALA A 120 -5.74 -0.44 5.15
C ALA A 120 -4.85 0.79 5.38
N LEU A 121 -3.71 0.87 4.70
CA LEU A 121 -2.79 2.00 4.80
C LEU A 121 -3.42 3.31 4.29
N ILE A 122 -4.03 3.29 3.10
CA ILE A 122 -4.70 4.49 2.52
C ILE A 122 -5.87 4.94 3.39
N ARG A 123 -6.68 4.00 3.91
CA ARG A 123 -7.79 4.35 4.81
C ARG A 123 -7.28 4.91 6.12
N ALA A 124 -6.31 4.26 6.75
CA ALA A 124 -5.70 4.75 7.99
C ALA A 124 -5.12 6.16 7.83
N GLU A 125 -4.47 6.44 6.70
CA GLU A 125 -3.96 7.77 6.35
C GLU A 125 -5.07 8.82 6.32
N ARG A 126 -6.18 8.53 5.60
CA ARG A 126 -7.34 9.41 5.50
C ARG A 126 -8.00 9.70 6.85
N PHE A 127 -8.03 8.73 7.76
CA PHE A 127 -8.60 8.90 9.10
C PHE A 127 -7.65 9.54 10.12
N SER A 128 -6.33 9.48 9.89
CA SER A 128 -5.33 9.97 10.83
C SER A 128 -4.91 11.43 10.62
N TYR A 129 -5.41 12.11 9.57
CA TYR A 129 -4.94 13.45 9.16
C TYR A 129 -3.41 13.52 9.04
N SER A 130 -2.82 12.42 8.60
CA SER A 130 -1.40 12.32 8.39
C SER A 130 -0.98 13.21 7.21
N THR A 131 0.31 13.57 7.22
CA THR A 131 0.93 14.34 6.15
C THR A 131 1.60 13.37 5.16
N ALA A 132 1.82 13.74 3.91
CA ALA A 132 2.43 12.88 2.88
C ALA A 132 3.76 12.28 3.34
N THR A 133 4.59 13.06 4.05
CA THR A 133 5.85 12.56 4.63
C THR A 133 5.62 11.56 5.77
N GLY A 134 4.52 11.69 6.51
CA GLY A 134 4.09 10.75 7.54
C GLY A 134 3.70 9.40 6.94
N PHE A 135 2.85 9.43 5.90
CA PHE A 135 2.40 8.26 5.15
C PHE A 135 3.56 7.46 4.58
N LEU A 136 4.48 8.14 3.89
CA LEU A 136 5.62 7.53 3.22
C LEU A 136 6.78 7.20 4.17
N GLY A 137 6.89 7.92 5.29
CA GLY A 137 8.08 7.89 6.13
C GLY A 137 8.31 6.56 6.87
N ASN A 138 7.29 5.71 7.02
CA ASN A 138 7.48 4.34 7.54
C ASN A 138 7.93 3.34 6.47
N GLY A 139 7.87 3.70 5.18
CA GLY A 139 8.21 2.83 4.06
C GLY A 139 7.24 1.67 3.81
N TYR A 140 6.19 1.50 4.61
CA TYR A 140 5.24 0.40 4.50
C TYR A 140 4.47 0.48 3.19
N PHE A 141 3.89 1.65 2.89
CA PHE A 141 3.14 1.83 1.66
C PHE A 141 4.00 1.54 0.43
N LEU A 142 5.18 2.14 0.33
CA LEU A 142 6.07 1.95 -0.83
C LEU A 142 6.56 0.51 -0.97
N GLY A 143 6.84 -0.17 0.14
CA GLY A 143 7.25 -1.57 0.11
C GLY A 143 6.15 -2.50 -0.43
N VAL A 144 4.91 -2.30 0.03
CA VAL A 144 3.77 -3.10 -0.45
C VAL A 144 3.40 -2.74 -1.90
N PHE A 145 3.46 -1.46 -2.25
CA PHE A 145 3.13 -0.96 -3.58
C PHE A 145 4.13 -1.45 -4.65
N ASP A 146 5.43 -1.46 -4.34
CA ASP A 146 6.47 -2.06 -5.19
C ASP A 146 6.23 -3.56 -5.42
N HIS A 147 6.01 -4.29 -4.33
CA HIS A 147 5.75 -5.73 -4.37
C HIS A 147 4.55 -6.06 -5.25
N LEU A 148 3.41 -5.39 -5.02
CA LEU A 148 2.21 -5.59 -5.81
C LEU A 148 2.44 -5.24 -7.29
N SER A 149 3.14 -4.14 -7.56
CA SER A 149 3.48 -3.74 -8.93
C SER A 149 4.26 -4.81 -9.68
N ARG A 150 5.24 -5.42 -9.02
CA ARG A 150 6.04 -6.52 -9.59
C ARG A 150 5.20 -7.77 -9.83
N GLN A 151 4.31 -8.12 -8.90
CA GLN A 151 3.44 -9.29 -9.06
C GLN A 151 2.50 -9.13 -10.26
N LEU A 152 1.91 -7.95 -10.42
CA LEU A 152 1.00 -7.67 -11.53
C LEU A 152 1.74 -7.68 -12.86
N VAL A 153 2.88 -6.99 -12.98
CA VAL A 153 3.69 -7.02 -14.21
C VAL A 153 4.11 -8.44 -14.61
N ARG A 154 4.40 -9.32 -13.64
CA ARG A 154 4.74 -10.73 -13.89
C ARG A 154 3.54 -11.58 -14.30
N GLY A 155 2.35 -11.30 -13.77
CA GLY A 155 1.12 -12.00 -14.11
C GLY A 155 0.53 -11.65 -15.49
N HIS A 156 0.98 -10.54 -16.09
CA HIS A 156 0.60 -10.06 -17.42
C HIS A 156 1.52 -10.56 -18.56
N ARG A 157 2.55 -11.36 -18.27
CA ARG A 157 3.44 -11.98 -19.28
C ARG A 157 3.16 -13.47 -19.46
#